data_AF-A0A7Z1MX70-F1
#
_entry.id   AF-A0A7Z1MX70-F1
#
_cell.length_a   1.000
_cell.length_b   1.000
_cell.length_c   1.000
_cell.angle_alpha   90.00
_cell.angle_beta   90.00
_cell.angle_gamma   90.00
#
_symmetry.space_group_name_H-M   'P 1'
#
loop_
_entity.id
_entity.type
_entity.pdbx_description
1 polymer ?
#
loop_
_entity_poly.entity_id
_entity_poly.type
_entity_poly.pdbx_seq_one_letter_code
_entity_poly.pdbx_strand_id
1 'polypeptide(L)'
;VWGVPLPVFYAENGDIIMTKETVNHVADLFEKHGSNIWFEKEAKELLPEGFSHPGSPNGEFTKETDIMDVWFDSGSSHRGVLETRPELSFPADLYFEGSDQYRGWFNSSITTAVATRGQAPYKFLLSHGFVMDGEGKKMSKSLGNVIVPDQVVKQKGADIARLWVSSTDYLSDVRISDEILKQTSDVY
;
A
#
# COMPACT_ATOMS: atom_id res chain seq x y z
N VAL A 1 -11.95 14.85 -2.46
CA VAL A 1 -11.49 13.97 -1.35
C VAL A 1 -10.46 13.01 -1.95
N TRP A 2 -9.51 12.49 -1.17
CA TRP A 2 -8.46 11.59 -1.67
C TRP A 2 -8.44 10.27 -0.89
N GLY A 3 -8.93 9.19 -1.50
CA GLY A 3 -8.97 7.84 -0.93
C GLY A 3 -10.05 6.97 -1.60
N VAL A 4 -10.04 5.67 -1.32
CA VAL A 4 -11.08 4.73 -1.77
C VAL A 4 -12.29 4.82 -0.82
N PRO A 5 -13.52 5.08 -1.29
CA PRO A 5 -14.70 5.16 -0.42
C PRO A 5 -15.04 3.81 0.23
N LEU A 6 -15.65 3.83 1.41
CA LEU A 6 -16.32 2.63 1.95
C LEU A 6 -17.60 2.37 1.10
N PRO A 7 -17.77 1.19 0.48
CA PRO A 7 -18.88 0.91 -0.42
C PRO A 7 -20.15 0.55 0.37
N VAL A 8 -20.62 1.50 1.18
CA VAL A 8 -21.78 1.37 2.07
C VAL A 8 -22.85 2.36 1.65
N PHE A 9 -24.08 1.87 1.57
CA PHE A 9 -25.27 2.70 1.38
C PHE A 9 -26.12 2.69 2.63
N TYR A 10 -27.04 3.65 2.73
CA TYR A 10 -28.03 3.71 3.79
C TYR A 10 -29.42 3.82 3.18
N ALA A 11 -30.37 3.09 3.76
CA ALA A 11 -31.78 3.23 3.45
C ALA A 11 -32.35 4.52 4.07
N GLU A 12 -33.55 4.94 3.63
CA GLU A 12 -34.25 6.13 4.14
C GLU A 12 -34.43 6.12 5.67
N ASN A 13 -34.68 4.95 6.26
CA ASN A 13 -34.80 4.76 7.70
C ASN A 13 -33.45 4.72 8.47
N GLY A 14 -32.31 4.84 7.77
CA GLY A 14 -30.96 4.78 8.34
C GLY A 14 -30.33 3.39 8.40
N ASP A 15 -31.00 2.33 7.94
CA ASP A 15 -30.42 0.99 7.92
C ASP A 15 -29.21 0.91 6.99
N ILE A 16 -28.17 0.19 7.44
CA ILE A 16 -26.94 -0.05 6.66
C ILE A 16 -27.22 -1.06 5.55
N ILE A 17 -26.85 -0.69 4.32
CA ILE A 17 -26.89 -1.54 3.14
C ILE A 17 -25.46 -1.84 2.69
N MET A 18 -24.99 -3.03 3.06
CA MET A 18 -23.68 -3.56 2.64
C MET A 18 -23.81 -5.06 2.41
N THR A 19 -24.32 -5.42 1.23
CA THR A 19 -24.49 -6.82 0.82
C THR A 19 -23.43 -7.20 -0.22
N LYS A 20 -23.26 -8.50 -0.48
CA LYS A 20 -22.36 -8.95 -1.56
C LYS A 20 -22.76 -8.36 -2.92
N GLU A 21 -24.06 -8.22 -3.17
CA GLU A 21 -24.58 -7.66 -4.42
C GLU A 21 -24.17 -6.19 -4.58
N THR A 22 -24.45 -5.35 -3.56
CA THR A 22 -24.13 -3.92 -3.64
C THR A 22 -22.63 -3.68 -3.69
N VAL A 23 -21.85 -4.39 -2.86
CA VAL A 23 -20.38 -4.25 -2.83
C VAL A 23 -19.74 -4.67 -4.15
N ASN A 24 -20.17 -5.81 -4.73
CA ASN A 24 -19.61 -6.26 -6.00
C ASN A 24 -20.04 -5.36 -7.17
N HIS A 25 -21.27 -4.85 -7.17
CA HIS A 25 -21.70 -3.91 -8.21
C HIS A 25 -20.87 -2.62 -8.17
N VAL A 26 -20.59 -2.09 -6.98
CA VAL A 26 -19.69 -0.93 -6.82
C VAL A 26 -18.26 -1.28 -7.26
N ALA A 27 -17.78 -2.49 -6.98
CA ALA A 27 -16.48 -2.95 -7.46
C ALA A 27 -16.42 -2.97 -9.01
N ASP A 28 -17.46 -3.44 -9.68
CA ASP A 28 -17.56 -3.43 -11.16
C ASP A 28 -17.56 -2.00 -11.72
N LEU A 29 -18.22 -1.06 -11.03
CA LEU A 29 -18.20 0.36 -11.40
C LEU A 29 -16.80 0.95 -11.22
N PHE A 30 -16.12 0.64 -10.12
CA PHE A 30 -14.77 1.12 -9.85
C PHE A 30 -13.74 0.54 -10.82
N GLU A 31 -13.90 -0.71 -11.24
CA GLU A 31 -13.04 -1.31 -12.28
C GLU A 31 -13.15 -0.58 -13.62
N LYS A 32 -14.35 -0.12 -13.98
CA LYS A 32 -14.61 0.56 -15.27
C LYS A 32 -14.29 2.05 -15.24
N HIS A 33 -14.58 2.73 -14.12
CA HIS A 33 -14.60 4.19 -14.05
C HIS A 33 -13.62 4.77 -13.02
N GLY A 34 -12.97 3.92 -12.23
CA GLY A 34 -12.22 4.35 -11.05
C GLY A 34 -13.13 4.76 -9.89
N SER A 35 -12.54 5.00 -8.71
CA SER A 35 -13.29 5.36 -7.50
C SER A 35 -13.94 6.76 -7.56
N ASN A 36 -13.52 7.61 -8.49
CA ASN A 36 -14.09 8.96 -8.67
C ASN A 36 -15.61 8.92 -8.92
N ILE A 37 -16.11 7.86 -9.57
CA ILE A 37 -17.54 7.68 -9.84
C ILE A 37 -18.38 7.76 -8.56
N TRP A 38 -17.84 7.31 -7.42
CA TRP A 38 -18.52 7.41 -6.13
C TRP A 38 -18.80 8.85 -5.72
N PHE A 39 -17.93 9.79 -6.07
CA PHE A 39 -18.12 11.20 -5.73
C PHE A 39 -18.95 11.95 -6.78
N GLU A 40 -18.99 11.45 -8.01
CA GLU A 40 -19.67 12.08 -9.16
C GLU A 40 -21.16 11.71 -9.26
N LYS A 41 -21.55 10.54 -8.72
CA LYS A 41 -22.87 9.95 -8.91
C LYS A 41 -23.71 9.91 -7.65
N GLU A 42 -25.01 9.98 -7.78
CA GLU A 42 -25.92 9.83 -6.63
C GLU A 42 -26.02 8.37 -6.17
N ALA A 43 -26.43 8.14 -4.92
CA ALA A 43 -26.49 6.79 -4.33
C ALA A 43 -27.29 5.79 -5.19
N LYS A 44 -28.41 6.23 -5.77
CA LYS A 44 -29.28 5.42 -6.63
C LYS A 44 -28.64 5.04 -7.97
N GLU A 45 -27.73 5.86 -8.49
CA GLU A 45 -26.97 5.56 -9.72
C GLU A 45 -25.82 4.57 -9.48
N LEU A 46 -25.41 4.40 -8.22
CA LEU A 46 -24.34 3.50 -7.78
C LEU A 46 -24.87 2.16 -7.24
N LEU A 47 -26.18 2.03 -7.08
CA LEU A 47 -26.86 0.80 -6.69
C LEU A 47 -27.22 -0.04 -7.93
N PRO A 48 -27.37 -1.37 -7.80
CA PRO A 48 -27.85 -2.22 -8.88
C PRO A 48 -29.17 -1.72 -9.49
N GLU A 49 -29.38 -1.98 -10.77
CA GLU A 49 -30.61 -1.60 -11.46
C GLU A 49 -31.84 -2.22 -10.77
N GLY A 50 -32.84 -1.39 -10.45
CA GLY A 50 -34.06 -1.84 -9.76
C GLY A 50 -33.87 -2.22 -8.29
N PHE A 51 -32.71 -1.89 -7.68
CA PHE A 51 -32.46 -2.17 -6.27
C PHE A 51 -33.56 -1.57 -5.37
N SER A 52 -34.04 -2.37 -4.41
CA SER A 52 -35.05 -1.97 -3.43
C SER A 52 -34.68 -2.50 -2.04
N HIS A 53 -35.10 -1.80 -0.99
CA HIS A 53 -34.85 -2.19 0.38
C HIS A 53 -36.10 -1.90 1.25
N PRO A 54 -36.51 -2.78 2.18
CA PRO A 54 -37.68 -2.54 3.02
C PRO A 54 -37.62 -1.24 3.83
N GLY A 55 -36.41 -0.84 4.24
CA GLY A 55 -36.14 0.43 4.94
C GLY A 55 -36.21 1.68 4.05
N SER A 56 -36.44 1.53 2.75
CA SER A 56 -36.60 2.63 1.78
C SER A 56 -37.83 2.40 0.90
N PRO A 57 -39.05 2.57 1.46
CA PRO A 57 -40.30 2.37 0.71
C PRO A 57 -40.47 3.39 -0.43
N ASN A 58 -39.82 4.55 -0.34
CA ASN A 58 -39.85 5.59 -1.37
C ASN A 58 -38.72 5.43 -2.41
N GLY A 59 -37.82 4.45 -2.23
CA GLY A 59 -36.69 4.22 -3.14
C GLY A 59 -35.63 5.33 -3.08
N GLU A 60 -35.49 5.95 -1.92
CA GLU A 60 -34.48 6.95 -1.57
C GLU A 60 -33.33 6.31 -0.79
N PHE A 61 -32.10 6.65 -1.17
CA PHE A 61 -30.90 6.06 -0.58
C PHE A 61 -29.85 7.15 -0.39
N THR A 62 -29.03 7.00 0.64
CA THR A 62 -27.81 7.79 0.80
C THR A 62 -26.60 6.87 0.78
N LYS A 63 -25.39 7.43 0.71
CA LYS A 63 -24.14 6.69 0.61
C LYS A 63 -23.14 7.21 1.64
N GLU A 64 -22.25 6.33 2.07
CA GLU A 64 -21.13 6.68 2.94
C GLU A 64 -20.18 7.68 2.26
N THR A 65 -19.64 8.59 3.06
CA THR A 65 -18.68 9.62 2.65
C THR A 65 -17.27 9.38 3.18
N ASP A 66 -17.14 8.49 4.16
CA ASP A 66 -15.83 8.05 4.66
C ASP A 66 -15.04 7.26 3.60
N ILE A 67 -13.71 7.34 3.74
CA ILE A 67 -12.74 6.65 2.90
C ILE A 67 -11.96 5.63 3.73
N MET A 68 -11.45 4.61 3.06
CA MET A 68 -10.58 3.61 3.63
C MET A 68 -9.23 4.22 4.01
N ASP A 69 -8.64 3.69 5.08
CA ASP A 69 -7.29 4.03 5.49
C ASP A 69 -6.25 3.49 4.49
N VAL A 70 -5.16 4.24 4.30
CA VAL A 70 -4.11 3.92 3.31
C VAL A 70 -3.38 2.61 3.60
N TRP A 71 -3.42 2.10 4.83
CA TRP A 71 -2.91 0.75 5.12
C TRP A 71 -3.83 -0.34 4.57
N PHE A 72 -5.13 -0.09 4.42
CA PHE A 72 -6.02 -1.00 3.71
C PHE A 72 -5.70 -1.00 2.22
N ASP A 73 -5.50 0.18 1.61
CA ASP A 73 -5.12 0.32 0.21
C ASP A 73 -3.87 -0.51 -0.10
N SER A 74 -2.77 -0.20 0.57
CA SER A 74 -1.50 -0.93 0.40
C SER A 74 -1.59 -2.39 0.84
N GLY A 75 -2.30 -2.68 1.93
CA GLY A 75 -2.52 -4.03 2.44
C GLY A 75 -3.28 -4.93 1.46
N SER A 76 -4.15 -4.35 0.63
CA SER A 76 -4.89 -5.10 -0.40
C SER A 76 -4.10 -5.34 -1.70
N SER A 77 -2.83 -4.90 -1.78
CA SER A 77 -1.99 -5.04 -2.98
C SER A 77 -1.80 -6.49 -3.43
N HIS A 78 -1.78 -7.48 -2.53
CA HIS A 78 -1.74 -8.90 -2.91
C HIS A 78 -2.94 -9.28 -3.79
N ARG A 79 -4.11 -8.72 -3.52
CA ARG A 79 -5.33 -8.94 -4.30
C ARG A 79 -5.34 -8.09 -5.56
N GLY A 80 -5.02 -6.80 -5.45
CA GLY A 80 -5.08 -5.85 -6.56
C GLY A 80 -3.97 -6.01 -7.59
N VAL A 81 -2.88 -6.71 -7.25
CA VAL A 81 -1.68 -6.85 -8.10
C VAL A 81 -1.29 -8.32 -8.31
N LEU A 82 -1.06 -9.11 -7.25
CA LEU A 82 -0.54 -10.49 -7.43
C LEU A 82 -1.57 -11.42 -8.08
N GLU A 83 -2.85 -11.25 -7.77
CA GLU A 83 -3.92 -12.08 -8.35
C GLU A 83 -4.44 -11.57 -9.70
N THR A 84 -4.24 -10.29 -10.02
CA THR A 84 -4.81 -9.66 -11.23
C THR A 84 -3.84 -9.65 -12.41
N ARG A 85 -2.53 -9.60 -12.16
CA ARG A 85 -1.52 -9.53 -13.22
C ARG A 85 -1.09 -10.94 -13.65
N PRO A 86 -1.17 -11.29 -14.95
CA PRO A 86 -0.93 -12.65 -15.42
C PRO A 86 0.51 -13.17 -15.21
N GLU A 87 1.47 -12.27 -15.06
CA GLU A 87 2.87 -12.58 -14.80
C GLU A 87 3.21 -12.80 -13.32
N LEU A 88 2.25 -12.60 -12.41
CA LEU A 88 2.43 -12.73 -10.96
C LEU A 88 1.59 -13.88 -10.40
N SER A 89 1.86 -14.23 -9.16
CA SER A 89 1.14 -15.29 -8.46
C SER A 89 0.98 -14.99 -6.98
N PHE A 90 -0.17 -15.38 -6.43
CA PHE A 90 -0.42 -15.44 -5.00
C PHE A 90 -0.23 -16.88 -4.48
N PRO A 91 0.49 -17.09 -3.36
CA PRO A 91 1.24 -16.09 -2.58
C PRO A 91 2.59 -15.74 -3.23
N ALA A 92 3.09 -14.53 -2.98
CA ALA A 92 4.43 -14.12 -3.40
C ALA A 92 5.52 -14.97 -2.71
N ASP A 93 6.67 -15.17 -3.36
CA ASP A 93 7.77 -15.89 -2.73
C ASP A 93 8.38 -15.10 -1.55
N LEU A 94 8.53 -13.78 -1.70
CA LEU A 94 9.16 -12.92 -0.71
C LEU A 94 8.50 -11.55 -0.65
N TYR A 95 8.23 -11.07 0.56
CA TYR A 95 8.06 -9.64 0.85
C TYR A 95 9.34 -9.11 1.51
N PHE A 96 9.83 -7.96 1.05
CA PHE A 96 11.07 -7.33 1.53
C PHE A 96 10.95 -5.82 1.62
N GLU A 97 10.97 -5.28 2.85
CA GLU A 97 10.84 -3.85 3.14
C GLU A 97 11.59 -3.47 4.44
N GLY A 98 11.57 -2.19 4.81
CA GLY A 98 12.13 -1.68 6.06
C GLY A 98 11.44 -2.23 7.31
N SER A 99 12.16 -2.21 8.44
CA SER A 99 11.71 -2.74 9.73
C SER A 99 10.46 -2.04 10.30
N ASP A 100 10.15 -0.81 9.87
CA ASP A 100 8.91 -0.13 10.22
C ASP A 100 7.66 -0.83 9.66
N GLN A 101 7.81 -1.61 8.59
CA GLN A 101 6.69 -2.27 7.92
C GLN A 101 6.10 -3.45 8.72
N TYR A 102 6.76 -3.94 9.77
CA TYR A 102 6.14 -4.86 10.74
C TYR A 102 4.85 -4.31 11.34
N ARG A 103 4.73 -2.98 11.47
CA ARG A 103 3.50 -2.31 11.94
C ARG A 103 2.71 -1.63 10.82
N GLY A 104 3.30 -1.52 9.64
CA GLY A 104 2.69 -0.97 8.43
C GLY A 104 2.23 -2.06 7.48
N TRP A 105 2.85 -2.09 6.29
CA TRP A 105 2.39 -2.90 5.15
C TRP A 105 2.42 -4.40 5.39
N PHE A 106 3.40 -4.94 6.13
CA PHE A 106 3.41 -6.38 6.44
C PHE A 106 2.18 -6.77 7.25
N ASN A 107 1.82 -5.94 8.23
CA ASN A 107 0.68 -6.16 9.12
C ASN A 107 -0.65 -6.03 8.36
N SER A 108 -0.84 -4.97 7.58
CA SER A 108 -2.09 -4.80 6.83
C SER A 108 -2.25 -5.83 5.71
N SER A 109 -1.15 -6.21 5.04
CA SER A 109 -1.16 -7.24 4.00
C SER A 109 -1.52 -8.61 4.55
N ILE A 110 -0.88 -9.05 5.65
CA ILE A 110 -1.22 -10.36 6.24
C ILE A 110 -2.64 -10.36 6.81
N THR A 111 -3.07 -9.25 7.43
CA THR A 111 -4.43 -9.14 7.99
C THR A 111 -5.49 -9.29 6.90
N THR A 112 -5.39 -8.53 5.82
CA THR A 112 -6.37 -8.58 4.72
C THR A 112 -6.31 -9.89 3.94
N ALA A 113 -5.12 -10.47 3.74
CA ALA A 113 -4.96 -11.76 3.07
C ALA A 113 -5.55 -12.90 3.90
N VAL A 114 -5.23 -12.99 5.20
CA VAL A 114 -5.79 -14.03 6.07
C VAL A 114 -7.31 -13.90 6.18
N ALA A 115 -7.83 -12.67 6.30
CA ALA A 115 -9.27 -12.42 6.34
C ALA A 115 -10.02 -12.90 5.07
N THR A 116 -9.38 -12.87 3.90
CA THR A 116 -10.04 -13.14 2.61
C THR A 116 -9.58 -14.42 1.89
N ARG A 117 -8.46 -15.01 2.30
CA ARG A 117 -7.80 -16.18 1.69
C ARG A 117 -7.39 -17.25 2.71
N GLY A 118 -7.38 -16.93 4.01
CA GLY A 118 -6.98 -17.88 5.05
C GLY A 118 -5.47 -18.17 5.10
N GLN A 119 -4.64 -17.44 4.37
CA GLN A 119 -3.18 -17.60 4.38
C GLN A 119 -2.45 -16.27 4.20
N ALA A 120 -1.15 -16.25 4.56
CA ALA A 120 -0.30 -15.08 4.35
C ALA A 120 -0.09 -14.79 2.84
N PRO A 121 0.13 -13.53 2.45
CA PRO A 121 0.33 -13.15 1.05
C PRO A 121 1.76 -13.40 0.54
N TYR A 122 2.63 -13.90 1.41
CA TYR A 122 4.03 -14.20 1.15
C TYR A 122 4.42 -15.56 1.74
N LYS A 123 5.37 -16.25 1.12
CA LYS A 123 5.99 -17.48 1.65
C LYS A 123 7.12 -17.16 2.62
N PHE A 124 7.91 -16.13 2.31
CA PHE A 124 8.97 -15.61 3.16
C PHE A 124 8.80 -14.11 3.42
N LEU A 125 9.22 -13.69 4.60
CA LEU A 125 9.28 -12.29 5.00
C LEU A 125 10.72 -11.95 5.37
N LEU A 126 11.28 -10.93 4.74
CA LEU A 126 12.59 -10.38 5.06
C LEU A 126 12.44 -8.89 5.37
N SER A 127 13.19 -8.39 6.35
CA SER A 127 13.22 -6.97 6.66
C SER A 127 14.65 -6.45 6.69
N HIS A 128 14.84 -5.18 6.33
CA HIS A 128 16.12 -4.49 6.50
C HIS A 128 16.01 -3.33 7.51
N GLY A 129 17.14 -2.90 8.06
CA GLY A 129 17.24 -1.71 8.91
C GLY A 129 17.12 -0.39 8.13
N PHE A 130 17.22 0.73 8.85
CA PHE A 130 17.23 2.07 8.27
C PHE A 130 18.63 2.45 7.77
N VAL A 131 18.67 3.35 6.78
CA VAL A 131 19.92 4.02 6.39
C VAL A 131 20.16 5.19 7.33
N MET A 132 21.33 5.17 7.98
CA MET A 132 21.81 6.14 8.95
C MET A 132 23.06 6.84 8.42
N ASP A 133 23.43 7.97 9.02
CA ASP A 133 24.70 8.62 8.67
C ASP A 133 25.92 7.78 9.12
N GLY A 134 27.13 8.28 8.83
CA GLY A 134 28.39 7.62 9.20
C GLY A 134 28.57 7.38 10.70
N GLU A 135 27.93 8.19 11.55
CA GLU A 135 27.95 8.04 13.01
C GLU A 135 26.83 7.12 13.54
N GLY A 136 25.93 6.64 12.65
CA GLY A 136 24.77 5.84 13.02
C GLY A 136 23.60 6.67 13.56
N LYS A 137 23.55 7.98 13.29
CA LYS A 137 22.43 8.84 13.65
C LYS A 137 21.43 8.94 12.51
N LYS A 138 20.16 9.19 12.88
CA LYS A 138 19.09 9.38 11.90
C LYS A 138 19.43 10.59 11.02
N MET A 139 19.31 10.40 9.71
CA MET A 139 19.52 11.49 8.76
C MET A 139 18.40 12.53 8.87
N SER A 140 18.76 13.81 8.87
CA SER A 140 17.79 14.91 8.81
C SER A 140 18.37 16.12 8.09
N LYS A 141 17.54 16.82 7.32
CA LYS A 141 17.98 17.98 6.53
C LYS A 141 18.57 19.10 7.40
N SER A 142 18.06 19.29 8.61
CA SER A 142 18.55 20.32 9.55
C SER A 142 19.94 20.01 10.11
N LEU A 143 20.33 18.74 10.21
CA LEU A 143 21.67 18.31 10.63
C LEU A 143 22.67 18.29 9.47
N GLY A 144 22.21 18.43 8.22
CA GLY A 144 23.07 18.39 7.04
C GLY A 144 23.72 17.03 6.76
N ASN A 145 23.33 15.98 7.48
CA ASN A 145 23.89 14.63 7.39
C ASN A 145 23.13 13.73 6.39
N VAL A 146 22.38 14.33 5.46
CA VAL A 146 21.58 13.58 4.47
C VAL A 146 22.43 13.27 3.26
N ILE A 147 22.54 12.00 2.92
CA ILE A 147 23.05 11.53 1.63
C ILE A 147 21.86 11.02 0.81
N VAL A 148 21.65 11.60 -0.37
CA VAL A 148 20.55 11.20 -1.25
C VAL A 148 21.03 10.30 -2.39
N PRO A 149 20.26 9.27 -2.78
CA PRO A 149 20.66 8.34 -3.84
C PRO A 149 21.04 9.03 -5.16
N ASP A 150 20.32 10.07 -5.57
CA ASP A 150 20.59 10.82 -6.81
C ASP A 150 21.99 11.44 -6.83
N GLN A 151 22.48 11.95 -5.69
CA GLN A 151 23.82 12.50 -5.58
C GLN A 151 24.88 11.42 -5.70
N VAL A 152 24.69 10.28 -5.03
CA VAL A 152 25.61 9.14 -5.12
C VAL A 152 25.71 8.65 -6.56
N VAL A 153 24.57 8.49 -7.25
CA VAL A 153 24.54 8.04 -8.64
C VAL A 153 25.22 9.04 -9.57
N LYS A 154 24.94 10.34 -9.45
CA LYS A 154 25.54 11.37 -10.30
C LYS A 154 27.04 11.54 -10.10
N GLN A 155 27.52 11.39 -8.87
CA GLN A 155 28.92 11.65 -8.52
C GLN A 155 29.80 10.41 -8.63
N LYS A 156 29.27 9.23 -8.29
CA LYS A 156 30.05 7.99 -8.15
C LYS A 156 29.54 6.86 -9.05
N GLY A 157 28.36 6.99 -9.64
CA GLY A 157 27.74 5.95 -10.46
C GLY A 157 26.85 5.00 -9.66
N ALA A 158 25.89 4.38 -10.35
CA ALA A 158 24.92 3.46 -9.72
C ALA A 158 25.56 2.19 -9.18
N ASP A 159 26.66 1.72 -9.79
CA ASP A 159 27.32 0.49 -9.36
C ASP A 159 28.05 0.66 -8.02
N ILE A 160 28.55 1.87 -7.71
CA ILE A 160 29.08 2.16 -6.38
C ILE A 160 27.97 2.12 -5.33
N ALA A 161 26.77 2.63 -5.64
CA ALA A 161 25.63 2.52 -4.73
C ALA A 161 25.24 1.05 -4.49
N ARG A 162 25.24 0.22 -5.55
CA ARG A 162 24.96 -1.22 -5.45
C ARG A 162 26.02 -1.98 -4.64
N LEU A 163 27.29 -1.67 -4.86
CA LEU A 163 28.40 -2.28 -4.13
C LEU A 163 28.36 -1.91 -2.64
N TRP A 164 27.99 -0.66 -2.33
CA TRP A 164 27.76 -0.27 -0.94
C TRP A 164 26.60 -1.05 -0.31
N VAL A 165 25.47 -1.22 -1.00
CA VAL A 165 24.36 -2.03 -0.49
C VAL A 165 24.82 -3.46 -0.20
N SER A 166 25.58 -4.10 -1.11
CA SER A 166 26.03 -5.48 -0.93
C SER A 166 27.08 -5.64 0.17
N SER A 167 27.79 -4.58 0.56
CA SER A 167 28.79 -4.62 1.63
C SER A 167 28.19 -4.45 3.04
N THR A 168 26.90 -4.18 3.16
CA THR A 168 26.25 -3.90 4.44
C THR A 168 25.61 -5.14 5.07
N ASP A 169 25.62 -5.21 6.40
CA ASP A 169 24.74 -6.10 7.16
C ASP A 169 23.35 -5.45 7.31
N TYR A 170 22.51 -5.66 6.29
CA TYR A 170 21.20 -5.02 6.19
C TYR A 170 20.19 -5.49 7.25
N LEU A 171 20.48 -6.57 8.00
CA LEU A 171 19.59 -7.02 9.09
C LEU A 171 19.56 -6.03 10.25
N SER A 172 20.53 -5.12 10.31
CA SER A 172 20.59 -3.98 11.23
C SER A 172 20.53 -2.66 10.47
N ASP A 173 20.46 -1.54 11.20
CA ASP A 173 20.63 -0.22 10.60
C ASP A 173 22.00 -0.11 9.90
N VAL A 174 22.00 0.41 8.68
CA VAL A 174 23.19 0.52 7.83
C VAL A 174 23.69 1.95 7.78
N ARG A 175 24.99 2.15 7.60
CA ARG A 175 25.61 3.48 7.61
C ARG A 175 26.07 3.90 6.22
N ILE A 176 25.88 5.18 5.91
CA ILE A 176 26.40 5.81 4.71
C ILE A 176 27.08 7.13 5.04
N SER A 177 28.26 7.35 4.45
CA SER A 177 29.01 8.60 4.50
C SER A 177 29.86 8.74 3.22
N ASP A 178 30.35 9.94 2.93
CA ASP A 178 31.26 10.14 1.80
C ASP A 178 32.54 9.30 1.95
N GLU A 179 33.01 9.08 3.18
CA GLU A 179 34.16 8.24 3.48
C GLU A 179 33.86 6.76 3.19
N ILE A 180 32.71 6.24 3.66
CA ILE A 180 32.27 4.86 3.38
C ILE A 180 32.12 4.66 1.87
N LEU A 181 31.50 5.63 1.18
CA LEU A 181 31.34 5.57 -0.27
C LEU A 181 32.69 5.68 -1.00
N LYS A 182 33.65 6.44 -0.49
CA LYS A 182 35.02 6.48 -1.03
C LYS A 182 35.70 5.12 -0.87
N GLN A 183 35.63 4.51 0.32
CA GLN A 183 36.17 3.17 0.55
C GLN A 183 35.54 2.14 -0.39
N THR A 184 34.23 2.24 -0.62
CA THR A 184 33.51 1.40 -1.59
C THR A 184 34.06 1.58 -3.02
N SER A 185 34.31 2.84 -3.43
CA SER A 185 34.91 3.14 -4.73
C SER A 185 36.35 2.64 -4.86
N ASP A 186 37.14 2.67 -3.79
CA ASP A 186 38.54 2.22 -3.82
C ASP A 186 38.66 0.69 -3.99
N VAL A 187 37.60 -0.08 -3.67
CA VAL A 187 37.55 -1.55 -3.80
C VAL A 187 37.01 -2.01 -5.17
N TYR A 188 36.39 -1.10 -5.93
CA TYR A 188 35.82 -1.36 -7.27
C TYR A 188 36.89 -1.28 -8.37
#